data_AF-A0A838PG19-F1
#
_entry.id   AF-A0A838PG19-F1
#
_cell.length_a   1.000
_cell.length_b   1.000
_cell.length_c   1.000
_cell.angle_alpha   90.00
_cell.angle_beta   90.00
_cell.angle_gamma   90.00
#
_symmetry.space_group_name_H-M   'P 1'
#
loop_
_entity.id
_entity.type
_entity.pdbx_description
1 polymer ?
#
loop_
_entity_poly.entity_id
_entity_poly.type
_entity_poly.pdbx_seq_one_letter_code
_entity_poly.pdbx_strand_id
1 'polypeptide(L)'
;MLRTHWSARSASTGAQALSEGAVAERAYEPVIGLEIHVQLSTRTKMFCGCALSFGEEPNTRTCPVCLGLPGTLPVVNAEAIHYGLMIGMALGCEPALRSIFHRKNYFYPDLPKGYQVSQYDIPLARDGRLGDIRIHRVHLEEDAAKLVHAGASGRIHSAEASVVDFN
;
A
#
# COMPACT_ATOMS: atom_id res chain seq x y z
N MET A 1 4.27 1.24 -1.56
CA MET A 1 2.96 0.59 -1.37
C MET A 1 2.16 0.66 -2.67
N LEU A 2 1.51 -0.41 -3.16
CA LEU A 2 0.72 -0.42 -4.41
C LEU A 2 -0.79 -0.47 -4.11
N ARG A 3 -1.65 0.14 -4.93
CA ARG A 3 -3.10 -0.07 -4.89
C ARG A 3 -3.59 -0.75 -6.15
N THR A 4 -4.20 -1.93 -6.02
CA THR A 4 -4.99 -2.53 -7.10
C THR A 4 -6.47 -2.53 -6.68
N HIS A 5 -7.37 -2.45 -7.64
CA HIS A 5 -8.79 -2.77 -7.44
C HIS A 5 -9.05 -4.00 -8.32
N TRP A 6 -10.08 -4.81 -8.06
CA TRP A 6 -10.30 -6.06 -8.79
C TRP A 6 -11.78 -6.24 -9.06
N SER A 7 -12.09 -6.91 -10.16
CA SER A 7 -13.39 -7.50 -10.46
C SER A 7 -13.14 -8.69 -11.37
N ALA A 8 -13.25 -9.91 -10.84
CA ALA A 8 -13.49 -11.09 -11.66
C ALA A 8 -14.99 -11.18 -11.92
N ARG A 9 -15.35 -11.51 -13.17
CA ARG A 9 -16.67 -12.03 -13.50
C ARG A 9 -16.46 -13.47 -13.92
N SER A 10 -17.23 -14.39 -13.34
CA SER A 10 -17.24 -15.76 -13.86
C SER A 10 -18.13 -15.80 -15.10
N ALA A 11 -17.61 -16.29 -16.22
CA ALA A 11 -18.40 -16.52 -17.41
C ALA A 11 -19.11 -17.87 -17.26
N SER A 12 -20.38 -17.89 -16.84
CA SER A 12 -21.20 -19.09 -16.91
C SER A 12 -21.85 -19.20 -18.29
N THR A 13 -21.25 -20.00 -19.16
CA THR A 13 -21.86 -20.50 -20.41
C THR A 13 -22.75 -21.71 -20.12
N GLY A 14 -24.03 -21.68 -20.56
CA GLY A 14 -24.75 -22.88 -20.99
C GLY A 14 -25.92 -23.42 -20.14
N ALA A 15 -27.13 -23.23 -20.70
CA ALA A 15 -28.28 -24.16 -20.79
C ALA A 15 -29.03 -24.67 -19.53
N GLN A 16 -30.35 -24.41 -19.46
CA GLN A 16 -31.44 -25.42 -19.60
C GLN A 16 -32.82 -24.85 -19.19
N ALA A 17 -33.88 -25.41 -19.79
CA ALA A 17 -35.28 -25.07 -19.55
C ALA A 17 -35.69 -25.33 -18.09
N LEU A 18 -36.38 -24.36 -17.48
CA LEU A 18 -36.81 -24.44 -16.08
C LEU A 18 -38.19 -25.10 -15.99
N SER A 19 -38.27 -26.26 -15.32
CA SER A 19 -39.53 -26.83 -14.83
C SER A 19 -39.99 -26.13 -13.55
N GLU A 20 -41.30 -26.07 -13.37
CA GLU A 20 -41.99 -25.42 -12.24
C GLU A 20 -41.53 -26.01 -10.89
N GLY A 21 -41.11 -25.14 -9.96
CA GLY A 21 -40.92 -25.51 -8.54
C GLY A 21 -39.60 -25.12 -7.87
N ALA A 22 -38.68 -24.45 -8.56
CA ALA A 22 -37.43 -24.01 -7.92
C ALA A 22 -37.61 -22.65 -7.23
N VAL A 23 -37.57 -22.63 -5.90
CA VAL A 23 -37.31 -21.40 -5.14
C VAL A 23 -35.97 -20.86 -5.66
N ALA A 24 -35.99 -19.69 -6.28
CA ALA A 24 -34.80 -19.04 -6.78
C ALA A 24 -33.87 -18.75 -5.58
N GLU A 25 -32.90 -19.64 -5.33
CA GLU A 25 -31.75 -19.31 -4.50
C GLU A 25 -31.15 -18.04 -5.09
N ARG A 26 -31.11 -16.97 -4.29
CA ARG A 26 -30.36 -15.78 -4.67
C ARG A 26 -28.89 -16.18 -4.72
N ALA A 27 -28.43 -16.60 -5.89
CA ALA A 27 -27.03 -16.90 -6.14
C ALA A 27 -26.26 -15.57 -6.08
N TYR A 28 -25.50 -15.38 -4.99
CA TYR A 28 -24.60 -14.24 -4.87
C TYR A 28 -23.32 -14.53 -5.67
N GLU A 29 -22.87 -13.57 -6.49
CA GLU A 29 -21.55 -13.62 -7.14
C GLU A 29 -20.54 -12.80 -6.31
N PRO A 30 -19.46 -13.40 -5.78
CA PRO A 30 -18.48 -12.68 -4.98
C PRO A 30 -17.60 -11.78 -5.84
N VAL A 31 -17.42 -10.52 -5.39
CA VAL A 31 -16.49 -9.57 -6.01
C VAL A 31 -15.39 -9.11 -5.02
N ILE A 32 -14.14 -9.54 -5.22
CA ILE A 32 -12.97 -9.44 -4.34
C ILE A 32 -11.89 -8.45 -4.82
N GLY A 33 -11.88 -7.22 -4.32
CA GLY A 33 -10.76 -6.27 -4.45
C GLY A 33 -9.50 -6.71 -3.68
N LEU A 34 -8.30 -6.66 -4.26
CA LEU A 34 -7.04 -6.76 -3.50
C LEU A 34 -6.22 -5.47 -3.58
N GLU A 35 -5.73 -4.99 -2.44
CA GLU A 35 -4.75 -3.91 -2.31
C GLU A 35 -3.46 -4.50 -1.74
N ILE A 36 -2.36 -4.39 -2.48
CA ILE A 36 -1.12 -5.12 -2.16
C ILE A 36 0.00 -4.13 -1.89
N HIS A 37 0.55 -4.20 -0.69
CA HIS A 37 1.59 -3.30 -0.23
C HIS A 37 2.93 -4.02 -0.28
N VAL A 38 3.83 -3.53 -1.15
CA VAL A 38 5.18 -4.10 -1.33
C VAL A 38 6.21 -3.13 -0.77
N GLN A 39 7.01 -3.61 0.17
CA GLN A 39 8.18 -2.89 0.67
C GLN A 39 9.35 -3.10 -0.28
N LEU A 40 9.89 -2.00 -0.79
CA LEU A 40 11.00 -2.03 -1.73
C LEU A 40 12.31 -2.29 -0.99
N SER A 41 13.16 -3.15 -1.53
CA SER A 41 14.46 -3.50 -0.95
C SER A 41 15.52 -2.44 -1.26
N THR A 42 15.21 -1.17 -1.00
CA THR A 42 16.15 -0.05 -1.20
C THR A 42 17.12 0.07 -0.03
N ARG A 43 18.26 0.73 -0.26
CA ARG A 43 19.26 0.96 0.81
C ARG A 43 18.79 2.00 1.83
N THR A 44 18.09 3.02 1.36
CA THR A 44 17.59 4.12 2.19
C THR A 44 16.07 4.25 2.11
N LYS A 45 15.48 4.97 3.06
CA LYS A 45 14.04 5.27 3.09
C LYS A 45 13.58 6.07 1.86
N MET A 46 12.26 6.17 1.69
CA MET A 46 11.63 6.77 0.51
C MET A 46 11.91 8.28 0.37
N PHE A 47 11.97 9.01 1.49
CA PHE A 47 12.03 10.47 1.49
C PHE A 47 13.19 11.08 2.31
N CYS A 48 14.13 10.25 2.78
CA CYS A 48 15.32 10.69 3.50
C CYS A 48 16.47 9.68 3.36
N GLY A 49 17.67 10.05 3.81
CA GLY A 49 18.88 9.22 3.72
C GLY A 49 19.05 8.16 4.81
N CYS A 50 18.08 7.98 5.72
CA CYS A 50 18.15 6.92 6.73
C CYS A 50 18.20 5.55 6.05
N ALA A 51 18.99 4.62 6.60
CA ALA A 51 19.00 3.24 6.15
C ALA A 51 17.61 2.60 6.32
N LEU A 52 17.24 1.74 5.36
CA LEU A 52 16.08 0.87 5.47
C LEU A 52 16.57 -0.51 5.93
N SER A 53 16.31 -0.88 7.18
CA SER A 53 16.67 -2.19 7.74
C SER A 53 15.59 -2.71 8.69
N PHE A 54 15.66 -3.99 9.02
CA PHE A 54 14.69 -4.68 9.88
C PHE A 54 15.36 -5.21 11.14
N GLY A 55 14.63 -5.16 12.27
CA GLY A 55 15.07 -5.77 13.52
C GLY A 55 16.15 -4.99 14.28
N GLU A 56 16.38 -3.73 13.93
CA GLU A 56 17.24 -2.83 14.70
C GLU A 56 16.60 -2.46 16.04
N GLU A 57 17.41 -1.89 16.94
CA GLU A 57 16.90 -1.28 18.16
C GLU A 57 15.90 -0.15 17.83
N PRO A 58 14.79 0.00 18.59
CA PRO A 58 13.75 0.97 18.29
C PRO A 58 14.26 2.40 18.14
N ASN A 59 13.75 3.11 17.13
CA ASN A 59 14.01 4.53 16.86
C ASN A 59 15.48 4.92 16.56
N THR A 60 16.36 3.97 16.22
CA THR A 60 17.78 4.21 15.88
C THR A 60 18.03 4.58 14.40
N ARG A 61 17.11 4.24 13.50
CA ARG A 61 17.18 4.53 12.04
C ARG A 61 16.30 5.71 11.67
N THR A 62 16.35 6.76 12.47
CA THR A 62 15.48 7.94 12.36
C THR A 62 16.28 9.21 12.05
N CYS A 63 15.58 10.22 11.53
CA CYS A 63 16.11 11.58 11.32
C CYS A 63 14.95 12.58 11.38
N PRO A 64 15.23 13.89 11.41
CA PRO A 64 14.17 14.91 11.46
C PRO A 64 13.09 14.75 10.38
N VAL A 65 13.46 14.35 9.16
CA VAL A 65 12.51 14.20 8.04
C VAL A 65 11.52 13.07 8.28
N CYS A 66 11.99 11.86 8.60
CA CYS A 66 11.08 10.73 8.79
C CYS A 66 10.31 10.81 10.12
N LEU A 67 10.84 11.55 11.11
CA LEU A 67 10.15 11.90 12.35
C LEU A 67 9.17 13.08 12.20
N GLY A 68 9.04 13.67 11.01
CA GLY A 68 8.12 14.78 10.76
C GLY A 68 8.40 16.02 11.61
N LEU A 69 9.66 16.28 11.97
CA LEU A 69 10.01 17.44 12.79
C LEU A 69 9.81 18.76 12.02
N PRO A 70 9.51 19.87 12.72
CA PRO A 70 9.30 21.17 12.08
C PRO A 70 10.46 21.62 11.19
N GLY A 71 10.15 22.17 10.02
CA GLY A 71 11.13 22.72 9.09
C GLY A 71 11.79 21.71 8.14
N THR A 72 11.36 20.45 8.17
CA THR A 72 11.96 19.39 7.33
C THR A 72 11.26 19.27 5.97
N LEU A 73 12.01 18.79 4.96
CA LEU A 73 11.52 18.61 3.59
C LEU A 73 11.85 17.20 3.08
N PRO A 74 10.93 16.53 2.36
CA PRO A 74 11.18 15.21 1.79
C PRO A 74 12.08 15.29 0.55
N VAL A 75 12.99 14.32 0.40
CA VAL A 75 13.82 14.15 -0.80
C VAL A 75 13.61 12.75 -1.35
N VAL A 76 13.07 12.64 -2.56
CA VAL A 76 12.66 11.36 -3.15
C VAL A 76 13.86 10.44 -3.40
N ASN A 77 13.68 9.15 -3.12
CA ASN A 77 14.68 8.12 -3.38
C ASN A 77 14.62 7.65 -4.84
N ALA A 78 15.69 7.88 -5.61
CA ALA A 78 15.80 7.49 -7.01
C ALA A 78 15.74 5.97 -7.24
N GLU A 79 16.31 5.17 -6.31
CA GLU A 79 16.26 3.70 -6.36
C GLU A 79 14.82 3.20 -6.20
N ALA A 80 14.04 3.83 -5.30
CA ALA A 80 12.64 3.50 -5.11
C ALA A 80 11.78 3.83 -6.35
N ILE A 81 12.05 4.97 -7.03
CA ILE A 81 11.43 5.29 -8.32
C ILE A 81 11.75 4.20 -9.35
N HIS A 82 13.03 3.82 -9.46
CA HIS A 82 13.49 2.80 -10.41
C HIS A 82 12.80 1.46 -10.18
N TYR A 83 12.76 0.97 -8.93
CA TYR A 83 12.07 -0.27 -8.59
C TYR A 83 10.55 -0.19 -8.83
N GLY A 84 9.92 0.93 -8.51
CA GLY A 84 8.50 1.15 -8.80
C GLY A 84 8.19 1.04 -10.31
N LEU A 85 9.04 1.63 -11.16
CA LEU A 85 8.89 1.55 -12.62
C LEU A 85 9.11 0.12 -13.11
N MET A 86 10.14 -0.57 -12.61
CA MET A 86 10.40 -1.98 -12.93
C MET A 86 9.21 -2.87 -12.58
N ILE A 87 8.63 -2.70 -11.40
CA ILE A 87 7.42 -3.42 -10.97
C ILE A 87 6.24 -3.09 -11.90
N GLY A 88 6.02 -1.81 -12.21
CA GLY A 88 4.97 -1.38 -13.13
C GLY A 88 5.08 -2.06 -14.49
N MET A 89 6.26 -2.01 -15.11
CA MET A 89 6.52 -2.66 -16.40
C MET A 89 6.38 -4.18 -16.33
N ALA A 90 6.86 -4.82 -15.26
CA ALA A 90 6.74 -6.26 -15.05
C ALA A 90 5.27 -6.71 -14.90
N LEU A 91 4.41 -5.85 -14.36
CA LEU A 91 2.96 -6.06 -14.26
C LEU A 91 2.20 -5.62 -15.53
N GLY A 92 2.90 -5.31 -16.61
CA GLY A 92 2.31 -4.86 -17.88
C GLY A 92 1.62 -3.51 -17.81
N CYS A 93 1.92 -2.69 -16.80
CA CYS A 93 1.36 -1.34 -16.67
C CYS A 93 2.07 -0.36 -17.61
N GLU A 94 1.34 0.66 -18.05
CA GLU A 94 1.89 1.80 -18.77
C GLU A 94 2.49 2.82 -17.78
N PRO A 95 3.79 3.15 -17.85
CA PRO A 95 4.39 4.20 -17.04
C PRO A 95 3.84 5.58 -17.38
N ALA A 96 3.63 6.42 -16.37
CA ALA A 96 3.18 7.78 -16.57
C ALA A 96 4.35 8.71 -16.95
N LEU A 97 4.16 9.55 -17.98
CA LEU A 97 5.16 10.57 -18.38
C LEU A 97 5.40 11.63 -17.29
N ARG A 98 4.40 11.82 -16.42
CA ARG A 98 4.44 12.69 -15.24
C ARG A 98 3.80 11.92 -14.10
N SER A 99 4.33 12.09 -12.90
CA SER A 99 3.80 11.47 -11.69
C SER A 99 3.87 12.48 -10.53
N ILE A 100 2.87 12.48 -9.65
CA ILE A 100 2.74 13.52 -8.60
C ILE A 100 2.56 12.86 -7.22
N PHE A 101 3.43 13.25 -6.28
CA PHE A 101 3.24 12.93 -4.87
C PHE A 101 2.23 13.86 -4.21
N HIS A 102 1.36 13.28 -3.40
CA HIS A 102 0.25 13.89 -2.70
C HIS A 102 0.36 13.62 -1.20
N ARG A 103 -0.30 14.46 -0.39
CA ARG A 103 -0.45 14.23 1.06
C ARG A 103 -1.79 13.58 1.33
N LYS A 104 -1.76 12.33 1.80
CA LYS A 104 -2.92 11.61 2.32
C LYS A 104 -3.01 11.88 3.82
N ASN A 105 -3.87 12.82 4.21
CA ASN A 105 -3.94 13.33 5.59
C ASN A 105 -4.79 12.42 6.48
N TYR A 106 -4.22 11.95 7.59
CA TYR A 106 -4.91 11.24 8.66
C TYR A 106 -4.05 11.25 9.93
N PHE A 107 -4.70 11.20 11.09
CA PHE A 107 -4.01 11.18 12.38
C PHE A 107 -3.90 9.77 12.91
N TYR A 108 -2.68 9.32 13.12
CA TYR A 108 -2.39 8.08 13.84
C TYR A 108 -0.98 8.15 14.46
N PRO A 109 -0.72 7.54 15.64
CA PRO A 109 0.54 7.71 16.36
C PRO A 109 1.80 7.27 15.60
N ASP A 110 1.67 6.32 14.68
CA ASP A 110 2.77 5.83 13.83
C ASP A 110 3.03 6.69 12.58
N LEU A 111 2.25 7.75 12.38
CA LEU A 111 2.37 8.65 11.24
C LEU A 111 2.74 10.07 11.72
N PRO A 112 4.04 10.36 11.88
CA PRO A 112 4.48 11.52 12.64
C PRO A 112 4.18 12.86 11.95
N LYS A 113 3.95 12.84 10.63
CA LYS A 113 3.66 14.05 9.84
C LYS A 113 2.19 14.46 9.84
N GLY A 114 1.28 13.61 10.35
CA GLY A 114 -0.18 13.78 10.18
C GLY A 114 -0.66 13.61 8.73
N TYR A 115 0.23 13.19 7.82
CA TYR A 115 -0.07 12.77 6.47
C TYR A 115 0.98 11.78 5.97
N GLN A 116 0.55 10.88 5.08
CA GLN A 116 1.40 9.98 4.33
C GLN A 116 1.65 10.59 2.95
N VAL A 117 2.92 10.71 2.55
CA VAL A 117 3.27 11.07 1.18
C VAL A 117 3.05 9.84 0.28
N SER A 118 2.06 9.92 -0.59
CA SER A 118 1.64 8.87 -1.54
C SER A 118 1.38 9.47 -2.92
N GLN A 119 0.74 8.77 -3.85
CA GLN A 119 0.28 9.34 -5.12
C GLN A 119 -1.21 9.07 -5.30
N TYR A 120 -1.97 10.06 -5.75
CA TYR A 120 -3.42 9.95 -5.90
C TYR A 120 -3.83 9.87 -7.37
N ASP A 121 -4.13 10.99 -8.04
CA ASP A 121 -4.65 11.02 -9.41
C ASP A 121 -3.63 10.62 -10.49
N ILE A 122 -2.35 10.97 -10.31
CA ILE A 122 -1.28 10.67 -11.27
C ILE A 122 -0.26 9.67 -10.66
N PRO A 123 -0.56 8.35 -10.68
CA PRO A 123 0.34 7.28 -10.21
C PRO A 123 1.62 7.17 -11.04
N LEU A 124 2.52 6.27 -10.64
CA LEU A 124 3.74 5.96 -11.38
C LEU A 124 3.46 5.16 -12.66
N ALA A 125 2.53 4.20 -12.60
CA ALA A 125 2.07 3.42 -13.76
C ALA A 125 0.63 2.95 -13.58
N ARG A 126 -0.07 2.60 -14.66
CA ARG A 126 -1.48 2.15 -14.63
C ARG A 126 -1.83 1.15 -15.72
N ASP A 127 -3.05 0.61 -15.63
CA ASP A 127 -3.70 -0.18 -16.69
C ASP A 127 -2.94 -1.46 -17.10
N GLY A 128 -2.35 -2.15 -16.14
CA GLY A 128 -1.64 -3.41 -16.36
C GLY A 128 -2.51 -4.67 -16.24
N ARG A 129 -1.86 -5.82 -16.37
CA ARG A 129 -2.50 -7.13 -16.34
C ARG A 129 -1.51 -8.23 -15.93
N LEU A 130 -1.96 -9.12 -15.03
CA LEU A 130 -1.26 -10.35 -14.64
C LEU A 130 -2.19 -11.55 -14.88
N GLY A 131 -1.95 -12.31 -15.95
CA GLY A 131 -2.90 -13.32 -16.42
C GLY A 131 -4.25 -12.70 -16.75
N ASP A 132 -5.33 -13.20 -16.14
CA ASP A 132 -6.68 -12.65 -16.31
C ASP A 132 -7.03 -11.53 -15.33
N ILE A 133 -6.10 -11.16 -14.44
CA ILE A 133 -6.32 -10.16 -13.40
C ILE A 133 -5.82 -8.79 -13.87
N ARG A 134 -6.70 -7.79 -13.85
CA ARG A 134 -6.32 -6.40 -14.14
C ARG A 134 -5.56 -5.77 -12.98
N ILE A 135 -4.52 -5.02 -13.30
CA ILE A 135 -3.75 -4.19 -12.37
C ILE A 135 -4.14 -2.73 -12.61
N HIS A 136 -4.88 -2.14 -11.67
CA HIS A 136 -5.38 -0.77 -11.86
C HIS A 136 -4.24 0.25 -11.86
N ARG A 137 -3.30 0.14 -10.93
CA ARG A 137 -2.21 1.11 -10.78
C ARG A 137 -1.05 0.58 -9.96
N VAL A 138 0.10 1.19 -10.23
CA VAL A 138 1.31 1.13 -9.41
C VAL A 138 1.61 2.55 -8.95
N HIS A 139 1.71 2.78 -7.65
CA HIS A 139 2.13 4.06 -7.11
C HIS A 139 3.21 3.87 -6.04
N LEU A 140 3.82 4.98 -5.63
CA LEU A 140 4.79 5.02 -4.55
C LEU A 140 4.25 5.79 -3.36
N GLU A 141 4.63 5.34 -2.18
CA GLU A 141 4.36 6.04 -0.92
C GLU A 141 5.39 5.62 0.12
N GLU A 142 5.50 6.41 1.18
CA GLU A 142 6.18 5.98 2.41
C GLU A 142 5.30 5.06 3.23
N ASP A 143 5.95 4.22 4.04
CA ASP A 143 5.26 3.40 5.03
C ASP A 143 5.06 4.18 6.34
N ALA A 144 4.10 3.72 7.15
CA ALA A 144 3.95 4.18 8.53
C ALA A 144 4.95 3.46 9.45
N ALA A 145 5.15 4.01 10.64
CA ALA A 145 5.97 3.37 11.67
C ALA A 145 5.28 2.12 12.24
N LYS A 146 6.00 1.37 13.06
CA LYS A 146 5.43 0.21 13.75
C LYS A 146 4.81 0.66 15.07
N LEU A 147 3.52 0.36 15.25
CA LEU A 147 2.83 0.48 16.53
C LEU A 147 2.79 -0.87 17.24
N VAL A 148 3.28 -0.93 18.48
CA VAL A 148 3.23 -2.14 19.32
C VAL A 148 2.34 -1.86 20.53
N HIS A 149 1.32 -2.69 20.70
CA HIS A 149 0.41 -2.62 21.84
C HIS A 149 0.99 -3.41 23.03
N ALA A 150 1.36 -2.71 24.10
CA ALA A 150 1.92 -3.29 25.31
C ALA A 150 0.79 -3.69 26.28
N GLY A 151 0.74 -4.98 26.61
CA GLY A 151 -0.26 -5.56 27.50
C GLY A 151 -0.14 -7.09 27.55
N ALA A 152 -0.94 -7.72 28.41
CA ALA A 152 -0.80 -9.15 28.72
C ALA A 152 -0.89 -10.08 27.50
N SER A 153 -1.69 -9.72 26.50
CA SER A 153 -1.88 -10.57 25.31
C SER A 153 -1.14 -10.07 24.06
N GLY A 154 -0.43 -8.94 24.12
CA GLY A 154 0.16 -8.27 22.95
C GLY A 154 -0.84 -7.86 21.86
N ARG A 155 -2.14 -7.86 22.17
CA ARG A 155 -3.22 -7.41 21.27
C ARG A 155 -3.86 -6.16 21.85
N ILE A 156 -4.45 -5.36 20.96
CA ILE A 156 -5.03 -4.07 21.33
C ILE A 156 -6.08 -4.15 22.46
N HIS A 157 -6.85 -5.23 22.56
CA HIS A 157 -7.94 -5.35 23.54
C HIS A 157 -7.48 -5.44 25.00
N SER A 158 -6.25 -5.86 25.26
CA SER A 158 -5.68 -5.98 26.62
C SER A 158 -4.50 -5.02 26.84
N ALA A 159 -4.32 -4.06 25.93
CA ALA A 159 -3.21 -3.15 25.95
C ALA A 159 -3.45 -2.00 26.92
N GLU A 160 -2.46 -1.73 27.76
CA GLU A 160 -2.47 -0.58 28.68
C GLU A 160 -1.79 0.64 28.03
N ALA A 161 -0.89 0.39 27.07
CA ALA A 161 -0.18 1.42 26.33
C ALA A 161 0.10 0.96 24.89
N SER A 162 0.46 1.91 24.03
CA SER A 162 1.06 1.61 22.73
C SER A 162 2.39 2.34 22.62
N VAL A 163 3.42 1.62 22.15
CA VAL A 163 4.75 2.16 21.90
C VAL A 163 4.99 2.22 20.40
N VAL A 164 5.65 3.29 19.95
CA VAL A 164 5.89 3.55 18.52
C VAL A 164 7.38 3.40 18.22
N ASP A 165 7.68 2.66 17.16
CA ASP A 165 9.02 2.53 16.59
C ASP A 165 9.03 3.07 15.16
N PHE A 166 9.67 4.24 14.97
CA PHE A 166 9.79 4.99 13.71
C PHE A 166 10.98 4.56 12.83
N ASN A 167 11.61 3.43 13.14
CA ASN A 167 12.66 2.83 12.31
C ASN A 167 12.28 2.62 10.85
#